data_AF-D3DCX9-F1
#
_entry.id   AF-D3DCX9-F1
#
_cell.length_a   1.000
_cell.length_b   1.000
_cell.length_c   1.000
_cell.angle_alpha   90.00
_cell.angle_beta   90.00
_cell.angle_gamma   90.00
#
_symmetry.space_group_name_H-M   'P 1'
#
loop_
_entity.id
_entity.type
_entity.pdbx_description
1 polymer ?
#
loop_
_entity_poly.entity_id
_entity_poly.type
_entity_poly.pdbx_seq_one_letter_code
_entity_poly.pdbx_strand_id
1 'polypeptide(L)'
;MAGQGPPPAERRRRRNADPHASQAVTVPADAPPVQAPPLPYASRYKQATRVWYRTWCEAPQAAAFTVTDWQRLHMLAPIVDGYWRAAEAADAKGCRDLLGEIRLSESLLGATHADRLRGRITIERPKPTSARPAVAGGGDSGEVTDLTARRRRLADGA
;
A
#
# COMPACT_ATOMS: atom_id res chain seq x y z
N MET A 1 -4.56 38.03 -27.92
CA MET A 1 -4.79 36.74 -28.59
C MET A 1 -3.93 35.69 -27.91
N ALA A 2 -4.54 34.65 -27.34
CA ALA A 2 -3.80 33.55 -26.73
C ALA A 2 -3.34 32.60 -27.84
N GLY A 3 -2.02 32.46 -27.99
CA GLY A 3 -1.42 31.52 -28.93
C GLY A 3 -1.67 30.09 -28.47
N GLN A 4 -2.33 29.29 -29.31
CA GLN A 4 -2.34 27.84 -29.17
C GLN A 4 -0.88 27.37 -29.26
N GLY A 5 -0.42 26.66 -28.23
CA GLY A 5 0.93 26.12 -28.21
C GLY A 5 1.20 25.18 -29.40
N PRO A 6 2.46 24.76 -29.58
CA PRO A 6 2.86 23.94 -30.71
C PRO A 6 1.96 22.69 -30.87
N PRO A 7 1.58 22.34 -32.10
CA PRO A 7 0.73 21.18 -32.35
C PRO A 7 1.37 19.90 -31.80
N PRO A 8 0.58 18.98 -31.21
CA PRO A 8 1.10 17.76 -30.62
C PRO A 8 1.80 16.90 -31.68
N ALA A 9 3.03 16.49 -31.39
CA ALA A 9 3.85 15.69 -32.31
C ALA A 9 3.22 14.31 -32.58
N GLU A 10 3.31 13.85 -33.83
CA GLU A 10 2.75 12.58 -34.32
C GLU A 10 3.31 11.35 -33.58
N ARG A 11 4.58 11.41 -33.15
CA ARG A 11 5.21 10.42 -32.27
C ARG A 11 5.31 10.93 -30.83
N ARG A 12 4.17 11.28 -30.24
CA ARG A 12 4.10 11.66 -28.82
C ARG A 12 4.39 10.44 -27.93
N ARG A 13 5.66 10.22 -27.61
CA ARG A 13 6.03 9.31 -26.51
C ARG A 13 5.70 9.98 -25.19
N ARG A 14 5.03 9.28 -24.28
CA ARG A 14 4.93 9.74 -22.88
C ARG A 14 6.36 9.83 -22.33
N ARG A 15 6.85 11.04 -22.11
CA ARG A 15 8.13 11.28 -21.43
C ARG A 15 8.09 10.92 -19.94
N ASN A 16 6.90 10.77 -19.35
CA ASN A 16 6.68 10.38 -17.96
C ASN A 16 6.69 8.85 -17.77
N ALA A 17 7.55 8.12 -18.48
CA ALA A 17 7.82 6.74 -18.07
C ALA A 17 8.72 6.81 -16.84
N ASP A 18 8.30 6.20 -15.72
CA ASP A 18 9.14 6.14 -14.51
C ASP A 18 10.37 5.27 -14.83
N PRO A 19 11.59 5.85 -14.87
CA PRO A 19 12.80 5.10 -15.17
C PRO A 19 13.13 4.03 -14.12
N HIS A 20 12.49 4.09 -12.94
CA HIS A 20 12.72 3.17 -11.83
C HIS A 20 11.56 2.21 -11.58
N ALA A 21 10.62 2.08 -12.53
CA ALA A 21 9.49 1.16 -12.39
C ALA A 21 9.93 -0.30 -12.10
N SER A 22 11.10 -0.71 -12.58
CA SER A 22 11.69 -2.04 -12.32
C SER A 22 12.16 -2.26 -10.89
N GLN A 23 12.28 -1.19 -10.08
CA GLN A 23 12.68 -1.26 -8.67
C GLN A 23 11.50 -1.36 -7.70
N ALA A 24 10.26 -1.36 -8.22
CA ALA A 24 9.07 -1.49 -7.39
C ALA A 24 8.96 -2.91 -6.82
N VAL A 25 8.64 -3.01 -5.53
CA VAL A 25 8.36 -4.28 -4.88
C VAL A 25 6.86 -4.44 -4.80
N THR A 26 6.33 -5.45 -5.48
CA THR A 26 4.90 -5.76 -5.45
C THR A 26 4.64 -6.94 -4.53
N VAL A 27 3.71 -6.76 -3.59
CA VAL A 27 3.40 -7.77 -2.58
C VAL A 27 1.88 -7.97 -2.50
N PRO A 28 1.37 -9.21 -2.59
CA PRO A 28 -0.07 -9.45 -2.47
C PRO A 28 -0.57 -9.06 -1.07
N ALA A 29 -1.73 -8.40 -0.99
CA ALA A 29 -2.38 -8.07 0.27
C ALA A 29 -2.81 -9.33 1.04
N ASP A 30 -3.18 -10.37 0.30
CA ASP A 30 -3.64 -11.66 0.84
C ASP A 30 -2.51 -12.70 0.82
N ALA A 31 -1.25 -12.26 0.80
CA ALA A 31 -0.12 -13.17 0.89
C ALA A 31 -0.26 -14.00 2.18
N PRO A 32 0.02 -15.32 2.12
CA PRO A 32 0.01 -16.14 3.33
C PRO A 32 1.01 -15.57 4.34
N PRO A 33 0.77 -15.73 5.66
CA PRO A 33 1.69 -15.28 6.68
C PRO A 33 3.10 -15.79 6.38
N VAL A 34 4.07 -14.90 6.35
CA VAL A 34 5.48 -15.30 6.19
C VAL A 34 5.90 -16.18 7.36
N GLN A 35 6.81 -17.11 7.10
CA GLN A 35 7.50 -17.85 8.14
C GLN A 35 8.48 -16.91 8.86
N ALA A 36 7.95 -16.04 9.70
CA ALA A 36 8.71 -15.08 10.48
C ALA A 36 9.49 -15.81 11.58
N PRO A 37 10.75 -15.43 11.83
CA PRO A 37 11.51 -16.00 12.94
C PRO A 37 10.83 -15.65 14.28
N PRO A 38 10.92 -16.53 15.29
CA PRO A 38 10.33 -16.23 16.59
C PRO A 38 11.04 -15.03 17.22
N LEU A 39 10.28 -14.19 17.93
CA LEU A 39 10.84 -13.07 18.70
C LEU A 39 11.77 -13.61 19.80
N PRO A 40 13.07 -13.27 19.81
CA PRO A 40 13.98 -13.70 20.87
C PRO A 40 13.51 -13.20 22.23
N TYR A 41 13.58 -14.04 23.26
CA TYR A 41 13.19 -13.68 24.63
C TYR A 41 11.76 -13.12 24.77
N ALA A 42 10.82 -13.55 23.92
CA ALA A 42 9.45 -13.03 23.88
C ALA A 42 8.75 -12.95 25.24
N SER A 43 9.03 -13.86 26.17
CA SER A 43 8.46 -13.88 27.52
C SER A 43 8.89 -12.71 28.42
N ARG A 44 10.01 -12.04 28.10
CA ARG A 44 10.51 -10.88 28.88
C ARG A 44 9.86 -9.56 28.47
N TYR A 45 9.26 -9.52 27.27
CA TYR A 45 8.66 -8.32 26.74
C TYR A 45 7.20 -8.16 27.18
N LYS A 46 6.76 -6.91 27.28
CA LYS A 46 5.37 -6.55 27.47
C LYS A 46 4.51 -7.08 26.33
N GLN A 47 3.23 -7.29 26.63
CA GLN A 47 2.25 -7.74 25.64
C GLN A 47 2.20 -6.81 24.42
N ALA A 48 2.28 -5.49 24.62
CA ALA A 48 2.28 -4.51 23.53
C ALA A 48 3.43 -4.70 22.53
N THR A 49 4.64 -5.00 23.02
CA THR A 49 5.81 -5.30 22.18
C THR A 49 5.63 -6.59 21.39
N ARG A 50 5.04 -7.62 22.01
CA ARG A 50 4.75 -8.90 21.32
C ARG A 50 3.70 -8.72 20.23
N VAL A 51 2.67 -7.91 20.49
CA VAL A 51 1.64 -7.54 19.49
C VAL A 51 2.29 -6.75 18.36
N TRP A 52 3.13 -5.77 18.68
CA TRP A 52 3.90 -5.00 17.69
C TRP A 52 4.71 -5.91 16.75
N TYR A 53 5.45 -6.88 17.29
CA TYR A 53 6.23 -7.81 16.47
C TYR A 53 5.34 -8.70 15.60
N ARG A 54 4.21 -9.18 16.17
CA ARG A 54 3.22 -9.97 15.41
C ARG A 54 2.64 -9.16 14.25
N THR A 55 2.33 -7.88 14.45
CA THR A 55 1.87 -6.98 13.38
C THR A 55 2.88 -6.93 12.22
N TRP A 56 4.18 -6.86 12.50
CA TRP A 56 5.20 -6.94 11.46
C TRP A 56 5.23 -8.29 10.76
N CYS A 57 5.05 -9.40 11.49
CA CYS A 57 5.00 -10.74 10.91
C CYS A 57 3.80 -10.93 9.96
N GLU A 58 2.67 -10.29 10.27
CA GLU A 58 1.41 -10.37 9.51
C GLU A 58 1.33 -9.31 8.40
N ALA A 59 2.24 -8.33 8.37
CA ALA A 59 2.17 -7.24 7.41
C ALA A 59 2.57 -7.74 6.00
N PRO A 60 1.84 -7.34 4.93
CA PRO A 60 2.13 -7.81 3.57
C PRO A 60 3.58 -7.59 3.15
N GLN A 61 4.18 -6.43 3.47
CA GLN A 61 5.55 -6.11 3.09
C GLN A 61 6.61 -7.06 3.68
N ALA A 62 6.28 -7.81 4.75
CA ALA A 62 7.20 -8.77 5.33
C ALA A 62 7.51 -9.96 4.40
N ALA A 63 6.69 -10.20 3.35
CA ALA A 63 7.02 -11.15 2.30
C ALA A 63 8.24 -10.77 1.46
N ALA A 64 8.66 -9.50 1.48
CA ALA A 64 9.89 -9.03 0.87
C ALA A 64 11.09 -9.00 1.83
N PHE A 65 10.90 -9.33 3.12
CA PHE A 65 11.96 -9.25 4.11
C PHE A 65 13.01 -10.34 3.92
N THR A 66 14.25 -9.93 4.10
CA THR A 66 15.41 -10.80 4.20
C THR A 66 15.83 -10.97 5.66
N VAL A 67 16.83 -11.81 5.91
CA VAL A 67 17.33 -12.09 7.27
C VAL A 67 17.77 -10.80 7.99
N THR A 68 18.32 -9.82 7.27
CA THR A 68 18.77 -8.55 7.86
C THR A 68 17.62 -7.67 8.34
N ASP A 69 16.47 -7.73 7.66
CA ASP A 69 15.27 -6.98 8.06
C ASP A 69 14.69 -7.56 9.36
N TRP A 70 14.66 -8.89 9.46
CA TRP A 70 14.26 -9.58 10.69
C TRP A 70 15.22 -9.29 11.85
N GLN A 71 16.53 -9.33 11.60
CA GLN A 71 17.54 -8.96 12.58
C GLN A 71 17.33 -7.51 13.06
N ARG A 72 16.97 -6.58 12.16
CA ARG A 72 16.67 -5.20 12.53
C ARG A 72 15.46 -5.11 13.46
N LEU A 73 14.38 -5.84 13.19
CA LEU A 73 13.22 -5.91 14.07
C LEU A 73 13.56 -6.51 15.44
N HIS A 74 14.38 -7.55 15.49
CA HIS A 74 14.84 -8.14 16.76
C HIS A 74 15.68 -7.16 17.58
N MET A 75 16.57 -6.40 16.94
CA MET A 75 17.34 -5.34 17.61
C MET A 75 16.45 -4.19 18.10
N LEU A 76 15.32 -3.94 17.42
CA LEU A 76 14.39 -2.88 17.77
C LEU A 76 13.43 -3.27 18.91
N ALA A 77 13.16 -4.57 19.10
CA ALA A 77 12.22 -5.05 20.11
C ALA A 77 12.51 -4.56 21.55
N PRO A 78 13.76 -4.52 22.06
CA PRO A 78 14.06 -3.92 23.36
C PRO A 78 13.72 -2.42 23.44
N ILE A 79 13.89 -1.67 22.35
CA ILE A 79 13.61 -0.22 22.29
C ILE A 79 12.10 0.00 22.32
N VAL A 80 11.33 -0.80 21.57
CA VAL A 80 9.86 -0.77 21.61
C VAL A 80 9.34 -1.16 22.99
N ASP A 81 9.92 -2.17 23.63
CA ASP A 81 9.56 -2.53 25.01
C ASP A 81 9.87 -1.41 25.99
N GLY A 82 11.03 -0.76 25.83
CA GLY A 82 11.41 0.43 26.57
C GLY A 82 10.41 1.57 26.41
N TYR A 83 9.89 1.80 25.20
CA TYR A 83 8.86 2.81 24.94
C TYR A 83 7.59 2.52 25.74
N TRP A 84 7.11 1.28 25.72
CA TRP A 84 5.91 0.91 26.47
C TRP A 84 6.11 0.99 27.99
N ARG A 85 7.32 0.72 28.48
CA ARG A 85 7.67 0.91 29.90
C ARG A 85 7.73 2.38 30.29
N ALA A 86 8.36 3.22 29.46
CA ALA A 86 8.41 4.66 29.68
C ALA A 86 6.99 5.27 29.68
N ALA A 87 6.12 4.81 28.78
CA ALA A 87 4.73 5.25 28.70
C ALA A 87 3.94 4.90 29.97
N GLU A 88 4.09 3.67 30.47
CA GLU A 88 3.48 3.23 31.73
C GLU A 88 4.00 4.02 32.94
N ALA A 89 5.30 4.36 32.94
CA ALA A 89 5.93 5.18 33.97
C ALA A 89 5.63 6.68 33.86
N ALA A 90 4.80 7.10 32.88
CA ALA A 90 4.54 8.51 32.55
C ALA A 90 5.82 9.33 32.24
N ASP A 91 6.90 8.69 31.78
CA ASP A 91 8.12 9.36 31.34
C ASP A 91 7.95 9.85 29.90
N ALA A 92 7.41 11.06 29.77
CA ALA A 92 7.20 11.69 28.48
C ALA A 92 8.50 11.94 27.70
N LYS A 93 9.64 12.16 28.38
CA LYS A 93 10.92 12.38 27.70
C LYS A 93 11.44 11.08 27.11
N GLY A 94 11.50 10.02 27.93
CA GLY A 94 11.90 8.69 27.46
C GLY A 94 11.02 8.18 26.32
N CYS A 95 9.71 8.42 26.40
CA CYS A 95 8.79 8.11 25.30
C CYS A 95 9.17 8.80 23.99
N ARG A 96 9.45 10.11 24.02
CA ARG A 96 9.80 10.87 22.81
C ARG A 96 11.13 10.42 22.21
N ASP A 97 12.13 10.21 23.06
CA ASP A 97 13.47 9.81 22.63
C ASP A 97 13.42 8.41 21.97
N LEU A 98 12.75 7.45 22.61
CA LEU A 98 12.61 6.09 22.07
C LEU A 98 11.73 6.05 20.82
N LEU A 99 10.66 6.83 20.76
CA LEU A 99 9.78 6.90 19.59
C LEU A 99 10.50 7.44 18.35
N GLY A 100 11.47 8.36 18.53
CA GLY A 100 12.32 8.84 17.45
C GLY A 100 13.09 7.72 16.77
N GLU A 101 13.79 6.90 17.55
CA GLU A 101 14.57 5.76 17.06
C GLU A 101 13.70 4.66 16.42
N ILE A 102 12.54 4.40 17.04
CA ILE A 102 11.54 3.46 16.48
C ILE A 102 11.10 3.94 15.11
N ARG A 103 10.68 5.21 14.99
CA ARG A 103 10.20 5.78 13.72
C ARG A 103 11.27 5.75 12.63
N LEU A 104 12.51 6.11 12.94
CA LEU A 104 13.61 6.08 11.97
C LEU A 104 13.82 4.67 11.43
N SER A 105 13.83 3.67 12.32
CA SER A 105 14.04 2.26 11.97
C SER A 105 12.89 1.68 11.15
N GLU A 106 11.66 1.91 11.61
CA GLU A 106 10.45 1.41 10.98
C GLU A 106 10.19 2.03 9.60
N SER A 107 10.62 3.27 9.39
CA SER A 107 10.49 3.94 8.09
C SER A 107 11.29 3.25 6.98
N LEU A 108 12.43 2.64 7.32
CA LEU A 108 13.26 1.89 6.37
C LEU A 108 12.58 0.59 5.92
N LEU A 109 11.67 0.06 6.74
CA LEU A 109 10.95 -1.19 6.51
C LEU A 109 9.55 -0.96 5.91
N GLY A 110 9.18 0.28 5.57
CA GLY A 110 7.88 0.59 4.97
C GLY A 110 6.71 0.54 5.95
N ALA A 111 6.91 0.92 7.21
CA ALA A 111 5.87 0.86 8.25
C ALA A 111 4.61 1.65 7.88
N THR A 112 4.79 2.91 7.45
CA THR A 112 3.65 3.77 7.10
C THR A 112 3.34 3.73 5.61
N HIS A 113 2.16 4.21 5.23
CA HIS A 113 1.81 4.38 3.82
C HIS A 113 2.81 5.27 3.07
N ALA A 114 3.25 6.37 3.70
CA ALA A 114 4.24 7.27 3.12
C ALA A 114 5.60 6.58 2.94
N ASP A 115 5.99 5.73 3.89
CA ASP A 115 7.25 4.97 3.78
C ASP A 115 7.18 3.93 2.66
N ARG A 116 6.03 3.26 2.48
CA ARG A 116 5.83 2.35 1.34
C ARG A 116 5.86 3.07 0.00
N LEU A 117 5.25 4.25 -0.09
CA LEU A 117 5.36 5.08 -1.30
C LEU A 117 6.82 5.47 -1.59
N ARG A 118 7.57 5.88 -0.56
CA ARG A 118 9.00 6.21 -0.68
C ARG A 118 9.82 5.00 -1.11
N GLY A 119 9.55 3.83 -0.54
CA GLY A 119 10.20 2.56 -0.86
C GLY A 119 9.68 1.88 -2.12
N ARG A 120 8.71 2.49 -2.84
CA ARG A 120 8.03 1.88 -4.00
C ARG A 120 7.46 0.48 -3.73
N ILE A 121 6.98 0.25 -2.51
CA ILE A 121 6.33 -0.98 -2.09
C ILE A 121 4.84 -0.87 -2.43
N THR A 122 4.40 -1.66 -3.41
CA THR A 122 3.00 -1.75 -3.83
C THR A 122 2.36 -2.96 -3.17
N ILE A 123 1.30 -2.73 -2.39
CA ILE A 123 0.48 -3.81 -1.84
C ILE A 123 -0.70 -4.04 -2.79
N GLU A 124 -0.67 -5.15 -3.52
CA GLU A 124 -1.72 -5.53 -4.47
C GLU A 124 -2.94 -6.08 -3.76
N ARG A 125 -4.05 -5.36 -3.81
CA ARG A 125 -5.33 -5.88 -3.32
C ARG A 125 -5.97 -6.73 -4.40
N PRO A 126 -6.61 -7.87 -4.06
CA PRO A 126 -7.40 -8.62 -5.02
C PRO A 126 -8.40 -7.68 -5.65
N LYS A 127 -8.45 -7.66 -6.99
CA LYS A 127 -9.51 -6.94 -7.69
C LYS A 127 -10.83 -7.59 -7.25
N PRO A 128 -11.82 -6.83 -6.77
CA PRO A 128 -13.12 -7.41 -6.48
C PRO A 128 -13.60 -8.07 -7.76
N THR A 129 -13.84 -9.39 -7.69
CA THR A 129 -14.48 -10.10 -8.79
C THR A 129 -15.79 -9.38 -9.02
N SER A 130 -15.89 -8.63 -10.13
CA SER A 130 -17.18 -8.11 -10.56
C SER A 130 -17.99 -9.35 -10.92
N ALA A 131 -18.77 -9.86 -9.96
CA ALA A 131 -19.86 -10.75 -10.25
C ALA A 131 -20.77 -9.97 -11.20
N ARG A 132 -20.63 -10.23 -12.50
CA ARG A 132 -21.58 -9.74 -13.49
C ARG A 132 -22.92 -10.34 -13.04
N PRO A 133 -23.94 -9.55 -12.73
CA PRO A 133 -25.22 -10.13 -12.37
C PRO A 133 -25.66 -10.98 -13.57
N ALA A 134 -25.83 -12.27 -13.34
CA ALA A 134 -26.49 -13.16 -14.29
C ALA A 134 -27.97 -12.78 -14.28
N VAL A 135 -28.32 -11.69 -14.98
CA VAL A 135 -29.69 -11.44 -15.40
C VAL A 135 -29.92 -12.23 -16.67
N ALA A 136 -30.48 -13.43 -16.47
CA ALA A 136 -31.31 -14.06 -17.47
C ALA A 136 -32.61 -13.24 -17.59
N GLY A 137 -32.94 -12.78 -18.79
CA GLY A 137 -34.19 -12.07 -19.07
C GLY A 137 -33.98 -10.86 -19.96
N GLY A 138 -34.60 -10.90 -21.15
CA GLY A 138 -34.34 -9.99 -22.27
C GLY A 138 -34.69 -8.52 -22.04
N GLY A 139 -34.08 -7.68 -22.88
CA GLY A 139 -34.31 -6.25 -22.93
C GLY A 139 -33.17 -5.57 -23.68
N ASP A 140 -33.41 -5.35 -24.97
CA ASP A 140 -32.61 -4.56 -25.91
C ASP A 140 -32.02 -3.30 -25.26
N SER A 141 -30.78 -3.42 -24.79
CA SER A 141 -29.98 -2.28 -24.35
C SER A 141 -29.18 -1.85 -25.57
N GLY A 142 -29.87 -1.09 -26.42
CA GLY A 142 -29.34 -0.55 -27.66
C GLY A 142 -27.97 0.10 -27.45
N GLU A 143 -26.96 -0.59 -27.97
CA GLU A 143 -25.64 -0.06 -28.24
C GLU A 143 -25.84 1.15 -29.16
N VAL A 144 -25.60 2.37 -28.66
CA VAL A 144 -25.72 3.58 -29.46
C VAL A 144 -24.51 3.68 -30.37
N THR A 145 -24.57 2.95 -31.48
CA THR A 145 -23.55 2.96 -32.53
C THR A 145 -23.80 4.02 -33.59
N ASP A 146 -24.96 4.69 -33.59
CA ASP A 146 -25.26 5.72 -34.59
C ASP A 146 -26.02 6.94 -34.04
N LEU A 147 -25.33 8.10 -34.04
CA LEU A 147 -25.85 9.42 -33.65
C LEU A 147 -26.96 9.91 -34.60
N THR A 148 -27.00 9.42 -35.82
CA THR A 148 -27.99 9.80 -36.85
C THR A 148 -29.38 9.26 -36.49
N ALA A 149 -29.44 8.04 -35.95
CA ALA A 149 -30.68 7.42 -35.49
C ALA A 149 -31.29 8.12 -34.26
N ARG A 150 -30.46 8.78 -33.44
CA ARG A 150 -30.93 9.58 -32.30
C ARG A 150 -31.58 10.89 -32.75
N ARG A 151 -31.03 11.57 -33.75
CA ARG A 151 -31.59 12.83 -34.28
C ARG A 151 -32.96 12.64 -34.91
N ARG A 152 -33.19 11.54 -35.62
CA ARG A 152 -34.47 11.24 -36.26
C ARG A 152 -35.61 11.09 -35.23
N ARG A 153 -35.34 10.36 -34.14
CA ARG A 153 -36.30 10.15 -33.04
C ARG A 153 -36.66 11.43 -32.27
N LEU A 154 -35.78 12.44 -32.28
CA LEU A 154 -36.05 13.73 -31.64
C LEU A 154 -36.80 14.70 -32.55
N ALA A 155 -36.78 14.49 -33.88
CA ALA A 155 -37.50 15.32 -34.84
C ALA A 155 -38.96 14.87 -35.01
N ASP A 156 -39.24 13.58 -34.87
CA ASP A 156 -40.59 13.00 -34.99
C ASP A 156 -41.42 13.11 -33.69
N GLY A 157 -40.90 13.80 -32.67
CA GLY A 157 -41.51 13.96 -31.35
C GLY A 157 -41.92 15.41 -31.01
N ALA A 158 -42.33 16.19 -32.01
CA ALA A 158 -42.90 17.53 -31.87
C ALA A 158 -44.30 17.59 -32.48
#